data_AF-O74796-F1
#
_entry.id   AF-O74796-F1
#
_cell.length_a   1.000
_cell.length_b   1.000
_cell.length_c   1.000
_cell.angle_alpha   90.00
_cell.angle_beta   90.00
_cell.angle_gamma   90.00
#
_symmetry.space_group_name_H-M   'P 1'
#
loop_
_entity.id
_entity.type
_entity.pdbx_description
1 polymer ?
#
loop_
_entity_poly.entity_id
_entity_poly.type
_entity_poly.pdbx_seq_one_letter_code
_entity_poly.pdbx_strand_id
1 'polypeptide(L)'
;MERQQIIESLRRIIPTESTEYNERLISLGESFLEWSKYKHNLKATEELCRPYMAAHLACELLSNDLNLEINLLATPIPKKKYYKLFTYFQEILSPLTKSLAAKDDLMETITYLCTKLGGSTAIPYVKQLVKAVVTNDMRIEHKRGIIIAAYLLVSAKAFGKDELHINHTERRKAQSVLQDTSSALQIQYWMHVLSESWQYKEIPLNGIEGYESQKQRIKPWSGIASMIQIDYEKRLQNYPIWKACIEERIQYYKSQLEKDGTAS
;
A
#
# COMPACT_ATOMS: atom_id res chain seq x y z
N MET A 1 -27.98 9.87 18.05
CA MET A 1 -29.35 9.59 17.54
C MET A 1 -29.33 8.69 16.31
N GLU A 2 -28.41 8.91 15.36
CA GLU A 2 -28.35 8.18 14.07
C GLU A 2 -28.25 6.66 14.25
N ARG A 3 -27.38 6.20 15.15
CA ARG A 3 -27.24 4.79 15.54
C ARG A 3 -28.56 4.08 15.84
N GLN A 4 -29.40 4.71 16.66
CA GLN A 4 -30.67 4.12 17.10
C GLN A 4 -31.66 4.00 15.93
N GLN A 5 -31.64 4.93 14.99
CA GLN A 5 -32.45 4.86 13.77
C GLN A 5 -32.02 3.71 12.86
N ILE A 6 -30.72 3.44 12.77
CA ILE A 6 -30.18 2.29 12.03
C ILE A 6 -30.57 1.00 12.71
N ILE A 7 -30.37 0.87 14.03
CA ILE A 7 -30.74 -0.35 14.78
C ILE A 7 -32.23 -0.65 14.61
N GLU A 8 -33.10 0.35 14.79
CA GLU A 8 -34.55 0.19 14.61
C GLU A 8 -34.92 -0.21 13.17
N SER A 9 -34.21 0.33 12.18
CA SER A 9 -34.41 -0.05 10.78
C SER A 9 -33.97 -1.50 10.52
N LEU A 10 -32.83 -1.92 11.08
CA LEU A 10 -32.33 -3.29 10.98
C LEU A 10 -33.31 -4.29 11.60
N ARG A 11 -33.93 -3.97 12.74
CA ARG A 11 -34.98 -4.82 13.37
C ARG A 11 -36.16 -5.10 12.44
N ARG A 12 -36.48 -4.17 11.55
CA ARG A 12 -37.61 -4.30 10.60
C ARG A 12 -37.23 -5.04 9.32
N ILE A 13 -35.94 -5.16 9.04
CA ILE A 13 -35.41 -5.76 7.82
C ILE A 13 -34.98 -7.21 8.08
N ILE A 14 -34.42 -7.49 9.26
CA ILE A 14 -33.93 -8.81 9.65
C ILE A 14 -34.99 -9.44 10.57
N PRO A 15 -35.67 -10.54 10.18
CA PRO A 15 -36.72 -11.14 11.00
C PRO A 15 -36.24 -11.79 12.30
N THR A 16 -34.95 -12.08 12.38
CA THR A 16 -34.45 -13.17 13.24
C THR A 16 -33.62 -12.63 14.40
N GLU A 17 -33.66 -13.39 15.50
CA GLU A 17 -32.98 -13.22 16.80
C GLU A 17 -31.43 -13.18 16.70
N SER A 18 -30.84 -12.38 15.80
CA SER A 18 -29.42 -12.03 15.93
C SER A 18 -29.30 -11.13 17.17
N THR A 19 -29.14 -11.76 18.33
CA THR A 19 -29.19 -11.12 19.67
C THR A 19 -28.15 -10.03 19.85
N GLU A 20 -27.13 -9.99 19.00
CA GLU A 20 -26.24 -8.86 18.86
C GLU A 20 -26.17 -8.49 17.38
N TYR A 21 -26.80 -7.37 17.00
CA TYR A 21 -26.57 -6.79 15.68
C TYR A 21 -25.07 -6.59 15.53
N ASN A 22 -24.47 -7.29 14.56
CA ASN A 22 -23.03 -7.22 14.34
C ASN A 22 -22.61 -5.75 14.23
N GLU A 23 -21.70 -5.30 15.09
CA GLU A 23 -21.20 -3.92 15.12
C GLU A 23 -20.77 -3.45 13.73
N ARG A 24 -20.21 -4.36 12.92
CA ARG A 24 -19.85 -4.09 11.51
C ARG A 24 -21.05 -3.67 10.68
N LEU A 25 -22.22 -4.30 10.86
CA LEU A 25 -23.45 -3.97 10.14
C LEU A 25 -24.00 -2.61 10.56
N ILE A 26 -23.98 -2.31 11.87
CA ILE A 26 -24.44 -1.03 12.40
C ILE A 26 -23.54 0.09 11.88
N SER A 27 -22.22 -0.02 12.05
CA SER A 27 -21.25 0.98 11.61
C SER A 27 -21.29 1.20 10.09
N LEU A 28 -21.57 0.16 9.32
CA LEU A 28 -21.74 0.27 7.87
C LEU A 28 -23.02 1.05 7.52
N GLY A 29 -24.13 0.77 8.21
CA GLY A 29 -25.38 1.52 8.06
C GLY A 29 -25.22 3.00 8.44
N GLU A 30 -24.51 3.30 9.53
CA GLU A 30 -24.18 4.67 9.94
C GLU A 30 -23.36 5.38 8.85
N SER A 31 -22.32 4.72 8.33
CA SER A 31 -21.48 5.27 7.27
C SER A 31 -22.28 5.60 6.01
N PHE A 32 -23.19 4.72 5.59
CA PHE A 32 -24.08 5.00 4.45
C PHE A 32 -25.07 6.12 4.73
N LEU A 33 -25.58 6.21 5.96
CA LEU A 33 -26.49 7.29 6.34
C LEU A 33 -25.78 8.64 6.25
N GLU A 34 -24.60 8.78 6.86
CA GLU A 34 -23.78 10.00 6.79
C GLU A 34 -23.41 10.35 5.35
N TRP A 35 -22.93 9.36 4.58
CA TRP A 35 -22.48 9.59 3.20
C TRP A 35 -23.63 9.99 2.29
N SER A 36 -24.81 9.40 2.48
CA SER A 36 -26.00 9.76 1.71
C SER A 36 -26.44 11.20 1.97
N LYS A 37 -26.31 11.72 3.20
CA LYS A 37 -26.67 13.11 3.54
C LYS A 37 -25.80 14.10 2.79
N TYR A 38 -24.50 13.80 2.66
CA TYR A 38 -23.57 14.64 1.93
C TYR A 38 -23.80 14.62 0.41
N LYS A 39 -24.17 13.46 -0.14
CA LYS A 39 -24.31 13.27 -1.60
C LYS A 39 -25.62 13.78 -2.19
N HIS A 40 -26.72 13.70 -1.45
CA HIS A 40 -28.03 14.00 -2.01
C HIS A 40 -29.01 14.54 -0.97
N ASN A 41 -29.72 15.62 -1.33
CA ASN A 41 -30.82 16.18 -0.55
C ASN A 41 -32.14 15.53 -0.98
N LEU A 42 -32.76 14.75 -0.10
CA LEU A 42 -34.04 14.10 -0.37
C LEU A 42 -35.20 15.04 0.00
N LYS A 43 -36.39 14.78 -0.53
CA LYS A 43 -37.60 15.49 -0.09
C LYS A 43 -37.93 15.09 1.34
N ALA A 44 -38.63 15.95 2.10
CA ALA A 44 -38.98 15.68 3.50
C ALA A 44 -39.67 14.31 3.73
N THR A 45 -40.51 13.85 2.79
CA THR A 45 -41.16 12.53 2.86
C THR A 45 -40.21 11.36 2.59
N GLU A 46 -39.12 11.60 1.87
CA GLU A 46 -38.11 10.60 1.48
C GLU A 46 -36.96 10.55 2.50
N GLU A 47 -36.69 11.66 3.20
CA GLU A 47 -35.74 11.72 4.32
C GLU A 47 -36.07 10.70 5.42
N LEU A 48 -37.37 10.47 5.69
CA LEU A 48 -37.82 9.45 6.64
C LEU A 48 -37.41 8.01 6.24
N CYS A 49 -37.18 7.77 4.94
CA CYS A 49 -36.75 6.48 4.43
C CYS A 49 -35.23 6.30 4.41
N ARG A 50 -34.45 7.39 4.51
CA ARG A 50 -32.99 7.37 4.42
C ARG A 50 -32.31 6.39 5.39
N PRO A 51 -32.62 6.36 6.70
CA PRO A 51 -32.02 5.38 7.61
C PRO A 51 -32.40 3.94 7.25
N TYR A 52 -33.64 3.73 6.80
CA TYR A 52 -34.11 2.41 6.37
C TYR A 52 -33.41 1.93 5.10
N MET A 53 -33.16 2.82 4.12
CA MET A 53 -32.39 2.51 2.91
C MET A 53 -30.90 2.25 3.22
N ALA A 54 -30.30 3.03 4.12
CA ALA A 54 -28.92 2.82 4.55
C ALA A 54 -28.75 1.46 5.25
N ALA A 55 -29.67 1.11 6.15
CA ALA A 55 -29.71 -0.20 6.79
C ALA A 55 -29.93 -1.35 5.80
N HIS A 56 -30.87 -1.19 4.85
CA HIS A 56 -31.13 -2.20 3.82
C HIS A 56 -29.91 -2.43 2.93
N LEU A 57 -29.23 -1.36 2.50
CA LEU A 57 -28.01 -1.45 1.70
C LEU A 57 -26.87 -2.14 2.48
N ALA A 58 -26.73 -1.84 3.77
CA ALA A 58 -25.76 -2.51 4.63
C ALA A 58 -26.05 -4.01 4.75
N CYS A 59 -27.33 -4.39 4.88
CA CYS A 59 -27.74 -5.80 4.87
C CYS A 59 -27.43 -6.48 3.54
N GLU A 60 -27.72 -5.85 2.39
CA GLU A 60 -27.43 -6.45 1.09
C GLU A 60 -25.93 -6.71 0.91
N LEU A 61 -25.08 -5.78 1.32
CA LEU A 61 -23.62 -5.95 1.20
C LEU A 61 -23.05 -7.01 2.12
N LEU A 62 -23.59 -7.14 3.33
CA LEU A 62 -23.14 -8.13 4.32
C LEU A 62 -23.96 -9.42 4.30
N SER A 63 -24.96 -9.55 3.41
CA SER A 63 -25.84 -10.71 3.32
C SER A 63 -25.06 -12.01 3.13
N ASN A 64 -24.08 -11.99 2.23
CA ASN A 64 -23.19 -13.12 1.95
C ASN A 64 -22.17 -13.39 3.07
N ASP A 65 -21.75 -12.34 3.79
CA ASP A 65 -20.73 -12.44 4.85
C ASP A 65 -21.34 -12.97 6.15
N LEU A 66 -22.59 -12.58 6.45
CA LEU A 66 -23.27 -12.85 7.71
C LEU A 66 -24.46 -13.81 7.55
N ASN A 67 -24.69 -14.37 6.35
CA ASN A 67 -25.83 -15.23 6.02
C ASN A 67 -27.17 -14.64 6.48
N LEU A 68 -27.39 -13.36 6.19
CA LEU A 68 -28.58 -12.64 6.64
C LEU A 68 -29.73 -12.80 5.66
N GLU A 69 -30.91 -13.19 6.16
CA GLU A 69 -32.15 -13.14 5.41
C GLU A 69 -32.76 -11.73 5.50
N ILE A 70 -32.90 -11.09 4.33
CA ILE A 70 -33.45 -9.74 4.21
C ILE A 70 -34.94 -9.83 3.90
N ASN A 71 -35.77 -9.36 4.83
CA ASN A 71 -37.22 -9.34 4.69
C ASN A 71 -37.76 -7.92 4.91
N LEU A 72 -38.27 -7.31 3.85
CA LEU A 72 -38.83 -5.95 3.89
C LEU A 72 -40.28 -5.98 4.41
N LEU A 73 -40.45 -6.20 5.72
CA LEU A 73 -41.76 -6.47 6.34
C LEU A 73 -42.70 -5.25 6.36
N ALA A 74 -42.18 -4.02 6.44
CA ALA A 74 -42.99 -2.81 6.25
C ALA A 74 -42.08 -1.62 5.91
N THR A 75 -42.01 -1.25 4.62
CA THR A 75 -41.29 -0.06 4.18
C THR A 75 -42.03 1.20 4.63
N PRO A 76 -41.35 2.29 5.04
CA PRO A 76 -42.01 3.52 5.51
C PRO A 76 -42.88 4.21 4.45
N ILE A 77 -42.65 3.88 3.18
CA ILE A 77 -43.42 4.34 2.01
C ILE A 77 -43.93 3.14 1.21
N PRO A 78 -44.90 3.33 0.31
CA PRO A 78 -45.39 2.26 -0.55
C PRO A 78 -44.26 1.57 -1.32
N LYS A 79 -44.26 0.22 -1.32
CA LYS A 79 -43.17 -0.62 -1.86
C LYS A 79 -42.68 -0.19 -3.24
N LYS A 80 -43.58 0.16 -4.17
CA LYS A 80 -43.22 0.62 -5.53
C LYS A 80 -42.37 1.89 -5.52
N LYS A 81 -42.69 2.86 -4.65
CA LYS A 81 -41.91 4.09 -4.50
C LYS A 81 -40.58 3.80 -3.80
N TYR A 82 -40.60 2.90 -2.81
CA TYR A 82 -39.40 2.46 -2.10
C TYR A 82 -38.35 1.88 -3.05
N TYR A 83 -38.68 0.89 -3.87
CA TYR A 83 -37.70 0.26 -4.77
C TYR A 83 -37.07 1.25 -5.76
N LYS A 84 -37.86 2.19 -6.30
CA LYS A 84 -37.33 3.25 -7.18
C LYS A 84 -36.34 4.14 -6.44
N LEU A 85 -36.70 4.58 -5.23
CA LEU A 85 -35.83 5.42 -4.41
C LEU A 85 -34.58 4.68 -3.95
N PHE A 86 -34.72 3.41 -3.60
CA PHE A 86 -33.62 2.55 -3.17
C PHE A 86 -32.62 2.27 -4.30
N THR A 87 -33.12 2.02 -5.53
CA THR A 87 -32.25 1.87 -6.72
C THR A 87 -31.43 3.15 -6.94
N TYR A 88 -32.07 4.32 -6.89
CA TYR A 88 -31.39 5.60 -7.00
C TYR A 88 -30.40 5.85 -5.84
N PHE A 89 -30.76 5.45 -4.62
CA PHE A 89 -29.89 5.50 -3.45
C PHE A 89 -28.63 4.63 -3.64
N GLN A 90 -28.78 3.40 -4.16
CA GLN A 90 -27.67 2.52 -4.52
C GLN A 90 -26.77 3.14 -5.60
N GLU A 91 -27.34 3.79 -6.61
CA GLU A 91 -26.58 4.48 -7.67
C GLU A 91 -25.73 5.63 -7.10
N ILE A 92 -26.33 6.48 -6.25
CA ILE A 92 -25.62 7.57 -5.58
C ILE A 92 -24.47 7.02 -4.73
N LEU A 93 -24.73 5.92 -4.00
CA LEU A 93 -23.73 5.31 -3.15
C LEU A 93 -22.82 4.29 -3.87
N SER A 94 -22.96 4.15 -5.19
CA SER A 94 -22.21 3.19 -6.00
C SER A 94 -20.68 3.30 -5.81
N PRO A 95 -20.08 4.50 -5.73
CA PRO A 95 -18.62 4.58 -5.57
C PRO A 95 -18.11 4.00 -4.24
N LEU A 96 -18.87 4.15 -3.14
CA LEU A 96 -18.50 3.57 -1.85
C LEU A 96 -18.83 2.08 -1.78
N THR A 97 -20.01 1.69 -2.27
CA THR A 97 -20.41 0.28 -2.30
C THR A 97 -19.50 -0.54 -3.22
N LYS A 98 -19.06 -0.03 -4.37
CA LYS A 98 -18.05 -0.69 -5.21
C LYS A 98 -16.73 -0.86 -4.50
N SER A 99 -16.30 0.12 -3.71
CA SER A 99 -15.07 0.00 -2.90
C SER A 99 -15.19 -1.10 -1.84
N LEU A 100 -16.36 -1.24 -1.22
CA LEU A 100 -16.63 -2.25 -0.18
C LEU A 100 -16.93 -3.64 -0.74
N ALA A 101 -17.67 -3.71 -1.85
CA ALA A 101 -18.11 -4.93 -2.52
C ALA A 101 -17.09 -5.47 -3.50
N ALA A 102 -16.09 -4.66 -3.89
CA ALA A 102 -14.82 -5.20 -4.33
C ALA A 102 -14.29 -6.03 -3.16
N LYS A 103 -14.70 -7.30 -3.11
CA LYS A 103 -13.88 -8.38 -2.57
C LYS A 103 -12.57 -8.22 -3.31
N ASP A 104 -11.69 -7.46 -2.69
CA ASP A 104 -10.33 -7.25 -3.13
C ASP A 104 -9.73 -8.64 -3.07
N ASP A 105 -9.81 -9.36 -4.20
CA ASP A 105 -9.07 -10.59 -4.34
C ASP A 105 -7.62 -10.16 -4.26
N LEU A 106 -7.09 -10.24 -3.05
CA LEU A 106 -5.75 -9.88 -2.70
C LEU A 106 -4.76 -10.46 -3.72
N MET A 107 -5.07 -11.65 -4.25
CA MET A 107 -4.25 -12.33 -5.25
C MET A 107 -4.29 -11.65 -6.62
N GLU A 108 -5.45 -11.15 -7.04
CA GLU A 108 -5.61 -10.36 -8.27
C GLU A 108 -4.92 -9.00 -8.12
N THR A 109 -5.10 -8.32 -6.98
CA THR A 109 -4.44 -7.04 -6.70
C THR A 109 -2.92 -7.18 -6.61
N ILE A 110 -2.39 -8.23 -6.00
CA ILE A 110 -0.95 -8.52 -6.04
C ILE A 110 -0.47 -8.68 -7.49
N THR A 111 -1.19 -9.48 -8.28
CA THR A 111 -0.83 -9.73 -9.68
C THR A 111 -0.84 -8.44 -10.50
N TYR A 112 -1.87 -7.61 -10.34
CA TYR A 112 -1.99 -6.30 -10.99
C TYR A 112 -0.87 -5.32 -10.56
N LEU A 113 -0.56 -5.23 -9.26
CA LEU A 113 0.47 -4.30 -8.78
C LEU A 113 1.89 -4.73 -9.19
N CYS A 114 2.21 -6.02 -9.07
CA CYS A 114 3.52 -6.54 -9.48
C CYS A 114 3.74 -6.41 -10.99
N THR A 115 2.69 -6.64 -11.81
CA THR A 115 2.78 -6.42 -13.27
C THR A 115 2.95 -4.95 -13.62
N LYS A 116 2.23 -4.03 -12.95
CA LYS A 116 2.41 -2.58 -13.10
C LYS A 116 3.81 -2.09 -12.74
N LEU A 117 4.44 -2.69 -11.72
CA LEU A 117 5.79 -2.33 -11.29
C LEU A 117 6.89 -2.97 -12.17
N GLY A 118 6.52 -3.93 -13.01
CA GLY A 118 7.40 -4.55 -14.01
C GLY A 118 8.07 -5.85 -13.58
N GLY A 119 7.56 -6.53 -12.55
CA GLY A 119 8.16 -7.76 -12.02
C GLY A 119 7.15 -8.89 -11.82
N SER A 120 6.78 -9.56 -12.90
CA SER A 120 5.85 -10.69 -12.85
C SER A 120 6.43 -11.91 -12.10
N THR A 121 7.75 -12.07 -12.07
CA THR A 121 8.40 -13.20 -11.42
C THR A 121 8.55 -13.05 -9.90
N ALA A 122 8.37 -11.84 -9.36
CA ALA A 122 8.26 -11.62 -7.91
C ALA A 122 6.90 -12.03 -7.34
N ILE A 123 5.87 -12.23 -8.18
CA ILE A 123 4.49 -12.52 -7.77
C ILE A 123 4.38 -13.67 -6.74
N PRO A 124 4.97 -14.86 -6.91
CA PRO A 124 4.84 -15.95 -5.94
C PRO A 124 5.43 -15.59 -4.56
N TYR A 125 6.59 -14.93 -4.53
CA TYR A 125 7.25 -14.53 -3.29
C TYR A 125 6.51 -13.39 -2.58
N VAL A 126 6.02 -12.40 -3.35
CA VAL A 126 5.16 -11.34 -2.82
C VAL A 126 3.87 -11.95 -2.27
N LYS A 127 3.26 -12.92 -2.94
CA LYS A 127 2.07 -13.63 -2.44
C LYS A 127 2.33 -14.31 -1.10
N GLN A 128 3.48 -14.95 -0.92
CA GLN A 128 3.84 -15.61 0.33
C GLN A 128 4.05 -14.61 1.47
N LEU A 129 4.75 -13.50 1.22
CA LEU A 129 4.99 -12.44 2.20
C LEU A 129 3.70 -11.73 2.62
N VAL A 130 2.89 -11.34 1.63
CA VAL A 130 1.68 -10.55 1.86
C VAL A 130 0.64 -11.38 2.62
N LYS A 131 0.49 -12.68 2.33
CA LYS A 131 -0.42 -13.56 3.08
C LYS A 131 -0.08 -13.68 4.56
N ALA A 132 1.18 -13.49 4.94
CA ALA A 132 1.60 -13.58 6.34
C ALA A 132 1.24 -12.33 7.16
N VAL A 133 1.08 -11.18 6.50
CA VAL A 133 0.92 -9.88 7.18
C VAL A 133 -0.45 -9.26 6.94
N VAL A 134 -1.03 -9.44 5.75
CA VAL A 134 -2.31 -8.81 5.41
C VAL A 134 -3.47 -9.55 6.05
N THR A 135 -4.24 -8.82 6.87
CA THR A 135 -5.51 -9.28 7.42
C THR A 135 -6.70 -8.72 6.61
N ASN A 136 -7.86 -9.40 6.69
CA ASN A 136 -9.02 -9.06 5.87
C ASN A 136 -9.61 -7.68 6.21
N ASP A 137 -9.50 -7.28 7.47
CA ASP A 137 -9.97 -6.01 8.05
C ASP A 137 -9.08 -4.80 7.71
N MET A 138 -7.90 -5.02 7.10
CA MET A 138 -7.06 -3.91 6.68
C MET A 138 -7.71 -3.08 5.57
N ARG A 139 -7.54 -1.76 5.68
CA ARG A 139 -7.90 -0.82 4.62
C ARG A 139 -7.15 -1.13 3.32
N ILE A 140 -7.81 -0.96 2.18
CA ILE A 140 -7.27 -1.28 0.84
C ILE A 140 -5.97 -0.52 0.59
N GLU A 141 -5.90 0.73 1.06
CA GLU A 141 -4.72 1.59 0.96
C GLU A 141 -3.51 0.97 1.68
N HIS A 142 -3.73 0.43 2.88
CA HIS A 142 -2.67 -0.23 3.64
C HIS A 142 -2.27 -1.55 2.99
N LYS A 143 -3.25 -2.34 2.49
CA LYS A 143 -2.97 -3.57 1.73
C LYS A 143 -2.07 -3.29 0.53
N ARG A 144 -2.39 -2.25 -0.26
CA ARG A 144 -1.56 -1.80 -1.39
C ARG A 144 -0.16 -1.38 -0.96
N GLY A 145 -0.06 -0.63 0.14
CA GLY A 145 1.23 -0.25 0.74
C GLY A 145 2.10 -1.45 1.11
N ILE A 146 1.52 -2.47 1.75
CA ILE A 146 2.20 -3.73 2.10
C ILE A 146 2.64 -4.49 0.86
N ILE A 147 1.77 -4.61 -0.15
CA ILE A 147 2.10 -5.31 -1.40
C ILE A 147 3.30 -4.65 -2.09
N ILE A 148 3.34 -3.32 -2.10
CA ILE A 148 4.45 -2.57 -2.70
C ILE A 148 5.72 -2.71 -1.87
N ALA A 149 5.63 -2.65 -0.54
CA ALA A 149 6.77 -2.90 0.34
C ALA A 149 7.35 -4.31 0.13
N ALA A 150 6.48 -5.34 0.06
CA ALA A 150 6.87 -6.72 -0.23
C ALA A 150 7.54 -6.84 -1.61
N TYR A 151 6.99 -6.20 -2.63
CA TYR A 151 7.60 -6.18 -3.96
C TYR A 151 8.98 -5.52 -3.98
N LEU A 152 9.15 -4.39 -3.29
CA LEU A 152 10.42 -3.69 -3.20
C LEU A 152 11.48 -4.54 -2.50
N LEU A 153 11.13 -5.20 -1.41
CA LEU A 153 12.02 -6.14 -0.71
C LEU A 153 12.44 -7.31 -1.60
N VAL A 154 11.48 -7.98 -2.24
CA VAL A 154 11.74 -9.10 -3.15
C VAL A 154 12.65 -8.65 -4.29
N SER A 155 12.38 -7.47 -4.86
CA SER A 155 13.20 -6.88 -5.92
C SER A 155 14.61 -6.55 -5.42
N ALA A 156 14.76 -5.92 -4.25
CA ALA A 156 16.05 -5.58 -3.68
C ALA A 156 16.90 -6.83 -3.44
N LYS A 157 16.30 -7.88 -2.87
CA LYS A 157 16.94 -9.18 -2.66
C LYS A 157 17.36 -9.86 -3.97
N ALA A 158 16.52 -9.77 -5.01
CA ALA A 158 16.81 -10.32 -6.32
C ALA A 158 18.00 -9.62 -7.01
N PHE A 159 18.16 -8.30 -6.80
CA PHE A 159 19.27 -7.52 -7.35
C PHE A 159 20.51 -7.47 -6.44
N GLY A 160 20.48 -8.11 -5.26
CA GLY A 160 21.57 -8.02 -4.28
C GLY A 160 21.82 -6.59 -3.79
N LYS A 161 20.79 -5.73 -3.79
CA LYS A 161 20.86 -4.35 -3.28
C LYS A 161 20.60 -4.33 -1.78
N ASP A 162 21.00 -3.25 -1.12
CA ASP A 162 20.61 -2.96 0.27
C ASP A 162 19.08 -2.97 0.41
N GLU A 163 18.56 -3.90 1.21
CA GLU A 163 17.13 -4.25 1.29
C GLU A 163 16.25 -3.08 1.74
N LEU A 164 16.80 -2.18 2.57
CA LEU A 164 16.09 -1.04 3.15
C LEU A 164 16.34 0.28 2.41
N HIS A 165 17.18 0.27 1.36
CA HIS A 165 17.49 1.49 0.60
C HIS A 165 16.67 1.59 -0.69
N ILE A 166 15.54 2.29 -0.61
CA ILE A 166 14.67 2.54 -1.77
C ILE A 166 15.31 3.58 -2.69
N ASN A 167 15.65 3.19 -3.92
CA ASN A 167 16.14 4.15 -4.92
C ASN A 167 15.02 5.16 -5.27
N HIS A 168 15.39 6.42 -5.54
CA HIS A 168 14.44 7.45 -5.99
C HIS A 168 13.61 7.03 -7.21
N THR A 169 14.15 6.20 -8.11
CA THR A 169 13.40 5.64 -9.25
C THR A 169 12.31 4.66 -8.83
N GLU A 170 12.62 3.75 -7.92
CA GLU A 170 11.66 2.80 -7.33
C GLU A 170 10.60 3.54 -6.51
N ARG A 171 11.01 4.56 -5.75
CA ARG A 171 10.11 5.45 -5.00
C ARG A 171 9.13 6.16 -5.93
N ARG A 172 9.59 6.70 -7.07
CA ARG A 172 8.70 7.32 -8.06
C ARG A 172 7.74 6.30 -8.68
N LYS A 173 8.19 5.09 -9.00
CA LYS A 173 7.32 4.01 -9.49
C LYS A 173 6.25 3.65 -8.45
N ALA A 174 6.64 3.47 -7.19
CA ALA A 174 5.72 3.21 -6.10
C ALA A 174 4.69 4.34 -5.93
N GLN A 175 5.15 5.59 -5.92
CA GLN A 175 4.28 6.78 -5.86
C GLN A 175 3.33 6.89 -7.07
N SER A 176 3.76 6.51 -8.28
CA SER A 176 2.87 6.53 -9.44
C SER A 176 1.74 5.51 -9.37
N VAL A 177 1.95 4.42 -8.62
CA VAL A 177 0.97 3.35 -8.42
C VAL A 177 0.06 3.65 -7.22
N LEU A 178 0.64 4.22 -6.17
CA LEU A 178 -0.07 4.70 -4.98
C LEU A 178 -0.53 6.14 -5.23
N GLN A 179 -1.65 6.30 -5.93
CA GLN A 179 -2.28 7.61 -6.13
C GLN A 179 -2.92 8.13 -4.82
N ASP A 180 -2.11 8.41 -3.78
CA ASP A 180 -2.36 9.40 -2.69
C ASP A 180 -2.42 8.95 -1.21
N THR A 181 -2.26 7.68 -0.81
CA THR A 181 -2.54 7.34 0.62
C THR A 181 -1.40 6.76 1.45
N SER A 182 -0.47 5.97 0.88
CA SER A 182 0.63 5.46 1.69
C SER A 182 1.86 6.36 1.60
N SER A 183 2.21 7.02 2.70
CA SER A 183 3.42 7.83 2.77
C SER A 183 4.65 6.95 2.52
N ALA A 184 5.73 7.53 1.98
CA ALA A 184 6.99 6.79 1.82
C ALA A 184 7.50 6.19 3.14
N LEU A 185 7.20 6.83 4.27
CA LEU A 185 7.48 6.34 5.62
C LEU A 185 6.69 5.07 5.95
N GLN A 186 5.41 4.99 5.57
CA GLN A 186 4.62 3.76 5.78
C GLN A 186 5.16 2.60 4.96
N ILE A 187 5.61 2.85 3.73
CA ILE A 187 6.26 1.82 2.91
C ILE A 187 7.54 1.34 3.60
N GLN A 188 8.39 2.25 4.07
CA GLN A 188 9.60 1.90 4.81
C GLN A 188 9.32 1.11 6.10
N TYR A 189 8.28 1.50 6.85
CA TYR A 189 7.83 0.75 8.02
C TYR A 189 7.43 -0.68 7.66
N TRP A 190 6.60 -0.86 6.64
CA TRP A 190 6.21 -2.20 6.20
C TRP A 190 7.37 -3.00 5.63
N MET A 191 8.33 -2.37 4.96
CA MET A 191 9.56 -3.03 4.53
C MET A 191 10.35 -3.54 5.74
N HIS A 192 10.44 -2.76 6.81
CA HIS A 192 11.11 -3.21 8.03
C HIS A 192 10.39 -4.42 8.65
N VAL A 193 9.06 -4.32 8.86
CA VAL A 193 8.25 -5.42 9.41
C VAL A 193 8.34 -6.69 8.56
N LEU A 194 8.29 -6.56 7.23
CA LEU A 194 8.39 -7.70 6.32
C LEU A 194 9.81 -8.30 6.28
N SER A 195 10.85 -7.48 6.40
CA SER A 195 12.25 -7.95 6.42
C SER A 195 12.56 -8.82 7.64
N GLU A 196 11.85 -8.59 8.75
CA GLU A 196 11.99 -9.39 9.97
C GLU A 196 11.25 -10.75 9.90
N SER A 197 10.34 -10.91 8.94
CA SER A 197 9.55 -12.13 8.77
C SER A 197 10.39 -13.32 8.32
N TRP A 198 10.04 -14.53 8.78
CA TRP A 198 10.75 -15.75 8.40
C TRP A 198 10.57 -16.07 6.90
N GLN A 199 9.39 -15.77 6.36
CA GLN A 199 9.07 -15.94 4.94
C GLN A 199 10.01 -15.13 4.03
N TYR A 200 10.47 -13.97 4.50
CA TYR A 200 11.43 -13.17 3.77
C TYR A 200 12.82 -13.82 3.70
N LYS A 201 13.24 -14.48 4.79
CA LYS A 201 14.55 -15.16 4.85
C LYS A 201 14.65 -16.33 3.88
N GLU A 202 13.54 -17.02 3.62
CA GLU A 202 13.47 -18.17 2.69
C GLU A 202 13.58 -17.79 1.20
N ILE A 203 13.43 -16.51 0.84
CA ILE A 203 13.49 -16.07 -0.56
C ILE A 203 14.92 -16.26 -1.08
N PRO A 204 15.14 -16.97 -2.20
CA PRO A 204 16.48 -17.27 -2.70
C PRO A 204 17.23 -15.99 -3.10
N LEU A 205 18.48 -15.88 -2.66
CA LEU A 205 19.42 -14.86 -3.13
C LEU A 205 19.76 -15.15 -4.59
N ASN A 206 19.65 -14.14 -5.46
CA ASN A 206 20.12 -14.17 -6.86
C ASN A 206 19.38 -15.11 -7.84
N GLY A 207 18.23 -15.68 -7.45
CA GLY A 207 17.61 -16.80 -8.18
C GLY A 207 16.19 -16.59 -8.69
N ILE A 208 15.68 -15.36 -8.77
CA ILE A 208 14.35 -15.16 -9.37
C ILE A 208 14.49 -15.26 -10.90
N GLU A 209 14.49 -16.49 -11.40
CA GLU A 209 14.45 -16.81 -12.83
C GLU A 209 13.34 -16.01 -13.51
N GLY A 210 13.69 -15.33 -14.61
CA GLY A 210 12.75 -14.52 -15.39
C GLY A 210 12.47 -13.12 -14.84
N TYR A 211 13.11 -12.67 -13.75
CA TYR A 211 13.31 -11.23 -13.57
C TYR A 211 14.29 -10.80 -14.66
N GLU A 212 13.78 -10.46 -15.83
CA GLU A 212 14.56 -9.71 -16.79
C GLU A 212 14.98 -8.46 -16.04
N SER A 213 16.26 -8.44 -15.64
CA SER A 213 16.99 -7.21 -15.48
C SER A 213 16.62 -6.42 -16.73
N GLN A 214 15.67 -5.49 -16.61
CA GLN A 214 15.69 -4.30 -17.42
C GLN A 214 17.10 -3.82 -17.14
N LYS A 215 18.03 -4.22 -18.02
CA LYS A 215 19.32 -3.61 -18.18
C LYS A 215 18.88 -2.18 -18.34
N GLN A 216 18.93 -1.42 -17.25
CA GLN A 216 18.76 0.00 -17.33
C GLN A 216 19.76 0.31 -18.40
N ARG A 217 19.28 0.68 -19.60
CA ARG A 217 20.14 1.31 -20.57
C ARG A 217 20.63 2.47 -19.76
N ILE A 218 21.84 2.32 -19.22
CA ILE A 218 22.49 3.33 -18.42
C ILE A 218 22.47 4.48 -19.41
N LYS A 219 21.54 5.42 -19.20
CA LYS A 219 21.54 6.63 -20.02
C LYS A 219 22.96 7.12 -19.83
N PRO A 220 23.75 7.27 -20.90
CA PRO A 220 25.12 7.73 -20.76
C PRO A 220 25.04 8.94 -19.85
N TRP A 221 25.73 8.84 -18.72
CA TRP A 221 25.61 9.81 -17.64
C TRP A 221 25.75 11.18 -18.28
N SER A 222 24.87 12.13 -17.93
CA SER A 222 24.97 13.50 -18.45
C SER A 222 26.42 13.96 -18.40
N GLY A 223 26.93 14.64 -19.43
CA GLY A 223 28.37 14.85 -19.63
C GLY A 223 29.16 15.21 -18.37
N ILE A 224 28.59 16.05 -17.49
CA ILE A 224 29.19 16.43 -16.20
C ILE A 224 29.45 15.24 -15.27
N ALA A 225 28.46 14.35 -15.10
CA ALA A 225 28.59 13.19 -14.22
C ALA A 225 29.57 12.15 -14.80
N SER A 226 29.63 12.00 -16.13
CA SER A 226 30.67 11.19 -16.78
C SER A 226 32.07 11.78 -16.55
N MET A 227 32.20 13.12 -16.59
CA MET A 227 33.43 13.82 -16.28
C MET A 227 33.90 13.58 -14.85
N ILE A 228 32.98 13.67 -13.88
CA ILE A 228 33.28 13.44 -12.46
C ILE A 228 33.80 12.02 -12.24
N GLN A 229 33.20 11.02 -12.88
CA GLN A 229 33.63 9.63 -12.73
C GLN A 229 34.99 9.37 -13.41
N ILE A 230 35.21 9.92 -14.61
CA ILE A 230 36.52 9.84 -15.29
C ILE A 230 37.60 10.51 -14.44
N ASP A 231 37.31 11.67 -13.85
CA ASP A 231 38.22 12.34 -12.92
C ASP A 231 38.47 11.54 -11.66
N TYR A 232 37.44 10.87 -11.13
CA TYR A 232 37.58 10.01 -9.94
C TYR A 232 38.45 8.79 -10.24
N GLU A 233 38.25 8.11 -11.37
CA GLU A 233 39.07 6.97 -11.80
C GLU A 233 40.52 7.39 -12.06
N LYS A 234 40.76 8.55 -12.71
CA LYS A 234 42.11 9.11 -12.86
C LYS A 234 42.75 9.47 -11.53
N ARG A 235 41.99 10.03 -10.59
CA ARG A 235 42.49 10.33 -9.22
C ARG A 235 42.84 9.05 -8.47
N LEU A 236 42.04 7.99 -8.60
CA LEU A 236 42.33 6.68 -8.02
C LEU A 236 43.60 6.06 -8.61
N GLN A 237 43.81 6.19 -9.93
CA GLN A 237 45.05 5.74 -10.57
C GLN A 237 46.28 6.52 -10.10
N ASN A 238 46.13 7.82 -9.81
CA ASN A 238 47.22 8.67 -9.30
C ASN A 238 47.40 8.60 -7.77
N TYR A 239 46.47 7.98 -7.04
CA TYR A 239 46.52 7.89 -5.58
C TYR A 239 47.81 7.25 -5.04
N PRO A 240 48.34 6.14 -5.60
CA PRO A 240 49.58 5.55 -5.13
C PRO A 240 50.78 6.50 -5.27
N ILE A 241 50.83 7.26 -6.37
CA ILE A 241 51.90 8.24 -6.64
C ILE A 241 51.81 9.38 -5.62
N TRP A 242 50.62 9.92 -5.41
CA TRP A 242 50.38 10.96 -4.40
C TRP A 242 50.75 10.50 -3.00
N LYS A 243 50.35 9.28 -2.63
CA LYS A 243 50.69 8.68 -1.35
C LYS A 243 52.20 8.57 -1.17
N ALA A 244 52.91 8.05 -2.16
CA ALA A 244 54.37 7.93 -2.13
C ALA A 244 55.06 9.30 -1.99
N CYS A 245 54.63 10.32 -2.75
CA CYS A 245 55.18 11.67 -2.62
C CYS A 245 54.97 12.27 -1.22
N ILE A 246 53.80 12.04 -0.62
CA ILE A 246 53.52 12.51 0.75
C ILE A 246 54.41 11.78 1.76
N GLU A 247 54.57 10.47 1.62
CA GLU A 247 55.43 9.66 2.49
C GLU A 247 56.90 10.07 2.40
N GLU A 248 57.43 10.31 1.19
CA GLU A 248 58.78 10.84 0.98
C GLU A 248 58.96 12.21 1.66
N ARG A 249 57.96 13.10 1.52
CA ARG A 249 57.99 14.42 2.15
C ARG A 249 57.99 14.33 3.67
N ILE A 250 57.21 13.41 4.24
CA ILE A 250 57.20 13.15 5.69
C ILE A 250 58.56 12.64 6.16
N GLN A 251 59.18 11.70 5.43
CA GLN A 251 60.50 11.18 5.77
C GLN A 251 61.58 12.26 5.69
N TYR A 252 61.51 13.12 4.67
CA TYR A 252 62.40 14.29 4.57
C TYR A 252 62.32 15.17 5.82
N TYR A 253 61.12 15.55 6.26
CA TYR A 253 60.96 16.41 7.45
C TYR A 253 61.39 15.71 8.74
N LYS A 254 61.18 14.39 8.88
CA LYS A 254 61.71 13.63 10.01
C LYS A 254 63.23 13.67 10.07
N SER A 255 63.91 13.48 8.92
CA SER A 255 65.37 13.54 8.86
C SER A 255 65.95 14.92 9.17
N GLN A 256 65.21 16.01 8.88
CA GLN A 256 65.61 17.37 9.24
C GLN A 256 65.50 17.57 10.76
N LEU A 257 64.39 17.12 11.37
CA LEU A 257 64.19 17.21 12.82
C LEU A 257 65.23 16.41 13.62
N GLU A 258 65.65 15.24 13.13
CA GLU A 258 66.70 14.45 13.77
C GLU A 258 68.07 15.16 13.72
N LYS A 259 68.38 15.86 12.64
CA LYS A 259 69.62 16.66 12.54
C LYS A 259 69.60 17.85 13.51
N ASP A 260 68.49 18.59 13.55
CA ASP A 260 68.36 19.75 14.43
C ASP A 260 68.33 19.34 15.93
N GLY A 261 67.76 18.18 16.26
CA GLY A 261 67.72 17.65 17.62
C GLY A 261 69.07 17.19 18.17
N THR A 262 70.05 16.90 17.31
CA THR A 262 71.42 16.52 17.74
C THR A 262 72.38 17.70 17.89
N ALA A 263 71.97 18.90 17.49
CA ALA A 263 72.81 20.10 17.56
C ALA A 263 72.67 20.89 18.88
N SER A 264 71.91 20.40 19.85
CA SER A 264 71.76 20.98 21.19
C SER A 264 72.37 20.10 22.27
#